data_AF-A0A2N9GMQ2-F1
#
_entry.id   AF-A0A2N9GMQ2-F1
#
_cell.length_a   1.000
_cell.length_b   1.000
_cell.length_c   1.000
_cell.angle_alpha   90.00
_cell.angle_beta   90.00
_cell.angle_gamma   90.00
#
_symmetry.space_group_name_H-M   'P 1'
#
loop_
_entity.id
_entity.type
_entity.pdbx_description
1 polymer ?
#
loop_
_entity_poly.entity_id
_entity_poly.type
_entity_poly.pdbx_seq_one_letter_code
_entity_poly.pdbx_strand_id
1 'polypeptide(L)'
;MYYEESDMPARACTSNLNEELGQVDTILSDKTGTLTSNSMEFIKCSIAGTTYGRGITEVERALSWRKGSPLAQEVTGEEGQVEDPTEARPSIKGFNFIDERITNVDEETRRISYEAESPDEAAFVIAARELGFEFYERTQTSISLRELDPNFGKKVERSYKLLNVLEFSSSRKRMSVIVRSEKGKLLLLSKGADREVTNIVAFD
;
A
#
# COMPACT_ATOMS: atom_id res chain seq x y z
N MET A 1 -15.65 -15.75 -22.34
CA MET A 1 -15.61 -15.21 -20.96
C MET A 1 -15.17 -16.35 -20.04
N TYR A 2 -13.88 -16.42 -19.73
CA TYR A 2 -13.27 -17.44 -18.86
C TYR A 2 -12.24 -16.76 -17.99
N TYR A 3 -12.23 -17.07 -16.69
CA TYR A 3 -11.33 -16.51 -15.71
C TYR A 3 -10.32 -17.58 -15.29
N GLU A 4 -9.07 -17.41 -15.72
CA GLU A 4 -8.01 -18.41 -15.63
C GLU A 4 -7.54 -18.63 -14.19
N GLU A 5 -7.41 -17.56 -13.38
CA GLU A 5 -6.86 -17.64 -12.02
C GLU A 5 -7.67 -18.55 -11.09
N SER A 6 -8.99 -18.68 -11.32
CA SER A 6 -9.85 -19.58 -10.57
C SER A 6 -10.46 -20.70 -11.40
N ASP A 7 -10.00 -20.89 -12.65
CA ASP A 7 -10.52 -21.89 -13.60
C ASP A 7 -12.06 -21.85 -13.74
N MET A 8 -12.63 -20.66 -13.94
CA MET A 8 -14.09 -20.48 -14.01
C MET A 8 -14.56 -19.93 -15.36
N PRO A 9 -15.32 -20.71 -16.16
CA PRO A 9 -16.02 -20.19 -17.32
C PRO A 9 -17.29 -19.42 -16.92
N ALA A 10 -17.70 -18.45 -17.75
CA ALA A 10 -19.03 -17.86 -17.61
C ALA A 10 -20.11 -18.93 -17.82
N ARG A 11 -21.04 -19.01 -16.88
CA ARG A 11 -22.13 -19.99 -16.90
C ARG A 11 -23.48 -19.28 -16.94
N ALA A 12 -24.27 -19.55 -17.98
CA ALA A 12 -25.65 -19.13 -18.04
C ALA A 12 -26.51 -20.04 -17.14
N CYS A 13 -26.95 -19.52 -16.00
CA CYS A 13 -27.84 -20.28 -15.09
C CYS A 13 -29.29 -20.32 -15.59
N THR A 14 -29.71 -19.35 -16.42
CA THR A 14 -31.06 -19.27 -16.96
C THR A 14 -30.98 -18.77 -18.40
N SER A 15 -31.33 -19.63 -19.36
CA SER A 15 -31.13 -19.38 -20.80
C SER A 15 -32.29 -18.64 -21.48
N ASN A 16 -33.45 -18.53 -20.82
CA ASN A 16 -34.62 -17.83 -21.36
C ASN A 16 -34.50 -16.29 -21.32
N LEU A 17 -33.48 -15.74 -20.65
CA LEU A 17 -33.23 -14.29 -20.52
C LEU A 17 -32.18 -13.77 -21.52
N ASN A 18 -31.69 -14.60 -22.44
CA ASN A 18 -30.60 -14.23 -23.34
C ASN A 18 -30.93 -13.03 -24.24
N GLU A 19 -32.20 -12.89 -24.65
CA GLU A 19 -32.66 -11.77 -25.46
C GLU A 19 -32.81 -10.47 -24.64
N GLU A 20 -33.16 -10.59 -23.35
CA GLU A 20 -33.29 -9.45 -22.44
C GLU A 20 -31.94 -8.79 -22.16
N LEU A 21 -30.84 -9.56 -22.18
CA LEU A 21 -29.47 -9.02 -22.05
C LEU A 21 -29.16 -7.95 -23.11
N GLY A 22 -29.76 -8.04 -24.30
CA GLY A 22 -29.61 -7.04 -25.36
C GLY A 22 -30.41 -5.75 -25.14
N GLN A 23 -31.30 -5.74 -24.15
CA GLN A 23 -32.21 -4.63 -23.84
C GLN A 23 -31.83 -3.89 -22.55
N VAL A 24 -30.74 -4.31 -21.88
CA VAL A 24 -30.30 -3.70 -20.63
C VAL A 24 -29.77 -2.27 -20.87
N ASP A 25 -30.40 -1.28 -20.24
CA ASP A 25 -29.94 0.12 -20.23
C ASP A 25 -29.21 0.52 -18.92
N THR A 26 -29.51 -0.16 -17.81
CA THR A 26 -29.02 0.18 -16.48
C THR A 26 -28.33 -1.02 -15.84
N ILE A 27 -27.11 -0.81 -15.35
CA ILE A 27 -26.34 -1.80 -14.59
C ILE A 27 -26.24 -1.34 -13.15
N LEU A 28 -26.77 -2.14 -12.23
CA LEU A 28 -26.55 -1.99 -10.79
C LEU A 28 -25.36 -2.86 -10.40
N SER A 29 -24.33 -2.25 -9.81
CA SER A 29 -23.10 -2.94 -9.44
C SER A 29 -22.81 -2.73 -7.96
N ASP A 30 -22.41 -3.80 -7.27
CA ASP A 30 -21.88 -3.70 -5.92
C ASP A 30 -20.42 -3.24 -5.96
N LYS A 31 -19.99 -2.49 -4.96
CA LYS A 31 -18.60 -2.05 -4.86
C LYS A 31 -17.68 -3.22 -4.54
N THR A 32 -17.97 -3.94 -3.45
CA THR A 32 -17.04 -4.90 -2.87
C THR A 32 -17.23 -6.27 -3.52
N GLY A 33 -16.16 -6.87 -4.04
CA GLY A 33 -16.24 -8.19 -4.68
C GLY A 33 -16.76 -8.17 -6.13
N THR A 34 -17.18 -7.00 -6.64
CA THR A 34 -17.46 -6.81 -8.08
C THR A 34 -16.56 -5.72 -8.68
N LEU A 35 -16.67 -4.47 -8.21
CA LEU A 35 -15.82 -3.38 -8.72
C LEU A 35 -14.41 -3.38 -8.13
N THR A 36 -14.25 -3.83 -6.89
CA THR A 36 -12.96 -3.89 -6.21
C THR A 36 -12.68 -5.28 -5.67
N SER A 37 -11.47 -5.77 -5.89
CA SER A 37 -10.94 -6.91 -5.14
C SER A 37 -10.65 -6.49 -3.69
N ASN A 38 -10.74 -7.43 -2.74
CA ASN A 38 -10.34 -7.19 -1.34
C ASN A 38 -8.82 -7.26 -1.18
N SER A 39 -8.09 -6.52 -2.02
CA SER A 39 -6.63 -6.44 -2.02
C SER A 39 -6.25 -4.96 -1.99
N MET A 40 -5.48 -4.56 -0.98
CA MET A 40 -4.99 -3.20 -0.82
C MET A 40 -3.51 -3.15 -1.17
N GLU A 41 -3.10 -2.15 -1.94
CA GLU A 41 -1.71 -1.92 -2.31
C GLU A 41 -1.22 -0.56 -1.81
N PHE A 42 0.00 -0.51 -1.28
CA PHE A 42 0.66 0.76 -1.00
C PHE A 42 1.27 1.32 -2.28
N ILE A 43 0.78 2.48 -2.73
CA ILE A 43 1.12 3.04 -4.04
C ILE A 43 1.94 4.34 -3.94
N LYS A 44 1.50 5.27 -3.08
CA LYS A 44 2.09 6.61 -2.92
C LYS A 44 2.02 7.04 -1.46
N CYS A 45 2.94 7.90 -1.04
CA CYS A 45 2.88 8.56 0.26
C CYS A 45 3.47 9.97 0.19
N SER A 46 3.23 10.77 1.23
CA SER A 46 3.82 12.10 1.38
C SER A 46 4.47 12.20 2.75
N ILE A 47 5.74 12.63 2.77
CA ILE A 47 6.52 12.78 3.99
C ILE A 47 7.13 14.18 3.98
N ALA A 48 6.86 14.97 5.02
CA ALA A 48 7.32 16.36 5.14
C ALA A 48 7.04 17.21 3.89
N GLY A 49 5.88 17.03 3.27
CA GLY A 49 5.46 17.74 2.04
C GLY A 49 6.06 17.20 0.74
N THR A 50 6.97 16.23 0.81
CA THR A 50 7.53 15.57 -0.38
C THR A 50 6.71 14.32 -0.71
N THR A 51 6.19 14.25 -1.93
CA THR A 51 5.47 13.06 -2.42
C THR A 51 6.45 12.01 -2.94
N TYR A 52 6.16 10.75 -2.63
CA TYR A 52 6.89 9.57 -3.08
C TYR A 52 5.94 8.55 -3.71
N GLY A 53 6.48 7.73 -4.61
CA GLY A 53 5.73 6.75 -5.38
C GLY A 53 5.41 7.25 -6.79
N ARG A 54 6.04 6.62 -7.77
CA ARG A 54 5.89 6.83 -9.21
C ARG A 54 5.21 5.60 -9.80
N GLY A 55 3.89 5.55 -9.64
CA GLY A 55 3.03 4.57 -10.28
C GLY A 55 1.91 5.28 -11.04
N ILE A 56 1.69 4.88 -12.29
CA ILE A 56 0.50 5.27 -13.07
C ILE A 56 -0.55 4.19 -12.82
N THR A 57 -1.61 4.56 -12.11
CA THR A 57 -2.77 3.67 -11.94
C THR A 57 -3.47 3.43 -13.27
N GLU A 58 -4.19 2.32 -13.40
CA GLU A 58 -5.00 2.04 -14.60
C GLU A 58 -6.00 3.19 -14.88
N VAL A 59 -6.51 3.81 -13.81
CA VAL A 59 -7.38 4.99 -13.89
C VAL A 59 -6.65 6.20 -14.48
N GLU A 60 -5.44 6.54 -14.00
CA GLU A 60 -4.64 7.63 -14.56
C GLU A 60 -4.30 7.39 -16.04
N ARG A 61 -4.01 6.13 -16.43
CA ARG A 61 -3.80 5.74 -17.83
C ARG A 61 -5.06 5.95 -18.68
N ALA A 62 -6.21 5.47 -18.22
CA ALA A 62 -7.48 5.60 -18.92
C ALA A 62 -7.96 7.06 -19.04
N LEU A 63 -7.72 7.89 -18.02
CA LEU A 63 -8.01 9.32 -18.05
C LEU A 63 -7.11 10.06 -19.04
N SER A 64 -5.84 9.67 -19.15
CA SER A 64 -4.89 10.26 -20.09
C SER A 64 -5.29 9.99 -21.54
N TRP A 65 -5.73 8.76 -21.84
CA TRP A 65 -6.29 8.41 -23.16
C TRP A 65 -7.55 9.21 -23.50
N ARG A 66 -8.46 9.42 -22.54
CA ARG A 66 -9.69 10.19 -22.79
C ARG A 66 -9.46 11.68 -23.01
N LYS A 67 -8.39 12.25 -22.45
CA LYS A 67 -8.06 13.68 -22.61
C LYS A 67 -7.33 14.02 -23.92
N GLY A 68 -7.14 13.05 -24.82
CA GLY A 68 -6.51 13.29 -26.13
C GLY A 68 -5.04 13.73 -26.07
N SER A 69 -4.40 13.58 -24.90
CA SER A 69 -2.98 13.86 -24.73
C SER A 69 -2.18 12.62 -25.10
N PRO A 70 -1.23 12.68 -26.05
CA PRO A 70 -0.27 11.62 -26.25
C PRO A 70 0.76 11.70 -25.11
N LEU A 71 0.40 11.19 -23.92
CA LEU A 71 1.36 10.87 -22.86
C LEU A 71 1.62 9.36 -22.80
N ALA A 72 1.32 8.66 -23.90
CA ALA A 72 1.78 7.30 -24.16
C ALA A 72 3.02 7.27 -25.09
N GLN A 73 3.53 8.43 -25.51
CA GLN A 73 4.74 8.53 -26.31
C GLN A 73 5.46 9.84 -25.97
N GLU A 74 6.72 9.73 -25.58
CA GLU A 74 7.69 10.83 -25.35
C GLU A 74 7.60 11.59 -24.01
N VAL A 75 8.20 11.00 -22.97
CA VAL A 75 9.27 11.72 -22.26
C VAL A 75 10.59 11.16 -22.81
N THR A 76 10.94 11.58 -24.03
CA THR A 76 12.25 11.32 -24.64
C THR A 76 12.94 12.65 -24.86
N GLY A 77 14.11 12.80 -24.25
CA GLY A 77 15.02 13.93 -24.34
C GLY A 77 15.27 14.52 -22.95
N GLU A 78 16.37 14.25 -22.24
CA GLU A 78 17.66 13.69 -22.65
C GLU A 78 18.31 12.96 -21.45
N GLU A 79 19.01 11.87 -21.76
CA GLU A 79 20.03 11.18 -20.95
C GLU A 79 19.59 10.48 -19.64
N GLY A 80 19.00 9.31 -19.81
CA GLY A 80 18.97 8.26 -18.80
C GLY A 80 18.31 7.03 -19.41
N GLN A 81 19.10 5.99 -19.69
CA GLN A 81 18.68 4.76 -20.34
C GLN A 81 17.34 4.27 -19.77
N VAL A 82 16.31 4.19 -20.62
CA VAL A 82 15.13 3.37 -20.35
C VAL A 82 15.60 1.94 -20.49
N GLU A 83 16.18 1.41 -19.41
CA GLU A 83 16.26 -0.02 -19.22
C GLU A 83 14.82 -0.51 -19.20
N ASP A 84 14.46 -1.20 -20.27
CA ASP A 84 13.47 -2.27 -20.23
C ASP A 84 13.64 -3.02 -18.91
N PRO A 85 12.68 -3.00 -17.95
CA PRO A 85 12.78 -3.88 -16.81
C PRO A 85 12.35 -5.28 -17.27
N THR A 86 13.17 -5.89 -18.11
CA THR A 86 13.30 -7.35 -18.26
C THR A 86 13.98 -7.97 -17.03
N GLU A 87 13.96 -7.30 -15.88
CA GLU A 87 14.00 -7.95 -14.59
C GLU A 87 12.59 -7.95 -14.01
N ALA A 88 11.92 -9.09 -14.13
CA ALA A 88 10.67 -9.39 -13.45
C ALA A 88 10.87 -9.25 -11.93
N ARG A 89 10.76 -8.02 -11.40
CA ARG A 89 10.66 -7.81 -9.96
C ARG A 89 9.43 -8.60 -9.52
N PRO A 90 9.55 -9.52 -8.55
CA PRO A 90 8.40 -10.28 -8.10
C PRO A 90 7.35 -9.28 -7.62
N SER A 91 6.15 -9.34 -8.22
CA SER A 91 5.02 -8.52 -7.78
C SER A 91 4.70 -8.93 -6.34
N ILE A 92 4.94 -8.02 -5.38
CA ILE A 92 4.69 -8.29 -3.97
C ILE A 92 3.25 -7.88 -3.68
N LYS A 93 2.42 -8.87 -3.30
CA LYS A 93 1.03 -8.61 -2.94
C LYS A 93 0.97 -7.54 -1.85
N GLY A 94 0.26 -6.45 -2.14
CA GLY A 94 0.08 -5.32 -1.24
C GLY A 94 1.12 -4.21 -1.34
N PHE A 95 2.07 -4.32 -2.27
CA PHE A 95 3.11 -3.32 -2.49
C PHE A 95 3.25 -2.99 -3.98
N ASN A 96 2.91 -1.76 -4.36
CA ASN A 96 3.00 -1.26 -5.73
C ASN A 96 3.60 0.14 -5.73
N PHE A 97 4.79 0.23 -5.12
CA PHE A 97 5.48 1.49 -4.87
C PHE A 97 6.83 1.49 -5.57
N ILE A 98 7.08 2.51 -6.38
CA ILE A 98 8.31 2.66 -7.15
C ILE A 98 8.84 4.06 -6.93
N ASP A 99 10.03 4.21 -6.34
CA ASP A 99 10.65 5.51 -6.17
C ASP A 99 12.17 5.34 -6.05
N GLU A 100 12.92 5.75 -7.09
CA GLU A 100 14.38 5.57 -7.18
C GLU A 100 15.14 6.19 -6.01
N ARG A 101 14.53 7.14 -5.28
CA ARG A 101 15.17 7.79 -4.13
C ARG A 101 15.26 6.87 -2.91
N ILE A 102 14.40 5.84 -2.83
CA ILE A 102 14.20 5.05 -1.61
C ILE A 102 14.01 3.54 -1.83
N THR A 103 13.74 3.07 -3.04
CA THR A 103 13.60 1.64 -3.31
C THR A 103 14.95 0.97 -3.58
N ASN A 104 15.62 0.48 -2.53
CA ASN A 104 16.70 -0.50 -2.64
C ASN A 104 16.19 -1.83 -2.05
N VAL A 105 15.60 -2.67 -2.90
CA VAL A 105 15.03 -3.95 -2.46
C VAL A 105 16.16 -4.93 -2.19
N ASP A 106 16.49 -5.12 -0.92
CA ASP A 106 17.36 -6.20 -0.48
C ASP A 106 16.57 -7.52 -0.53
N GLU A 107 16.96 -8.44 -1.41
CA GLU A 107 16.24 -9.70 -1.62
C GLU A 107 16.16 -10.59 -0.37
N GLU A 108 17.00 -10.35 0.64
CA GLU A 108 17.07 -11.16 1.85
C GLU A 108 15.94 -10.87 2.86
N THR A 109 15.25 -9.72 2.74
CA THR A 109 14.18 -9.29 3.68
C THR A 109 12.86 -10.04 3.51
N ARG A 110 12.73 -10.91 2.50
CA ARG A 110 11.45 -11.55 2.11
C ARG A 110 11.01 -12.75 2.99
N ARG A 111 11.64 -12.99 4.14
CA ARG A 111 11.35 -14.19 4.96
C ARG A 111 10.11 -14.07 5.86
N ILE A 112 9.65 -12.85 6.16
CA ILE A 112 8.56 -12.62 7.13
C ILE A 112 7.24 -12.32 6.40
N SER A 113 6.20 -13.12 6.67
CA SER A 113 4.82 -12.85 6.25
C SER A 113 4.07 -12.05 7.32
N TYR A 114 3.26 -11.07 6.90
CA TYR A 114 2.45 -10.26 7.81
C TYR A 114 0.97 -10.57 7.66
N GLU A 115 0.29 -10.72 8.80
CA GLU A 115 -1.16 -10.77 8.92
C GLU A 115 -1.61 -9.60 9.79
N ALA A 116 -2.75 -9.00 9.43
CA ALA A 116 -3.31 -7.85 10.14
C ALA A 116 -4.84 -7.97 10.17
N GLU A 117 -5.47 -7.23 11.08
CA GLU A 117 -6.93 -7.19 11.21
C GLU A 117 -7.61 -6.57 9.99
N SER A 118 -6.87 -5.74 9.24
CA SER A 118 -7.36 -5.09 8.04
C SER A 118 -6.33 -5.11 6.89
N PRO A 119 -6.78 -5.19 5.63
CA PRO A 119 -5.88 -5.29 4.48
C PRO A 119 -5.04 -4.03 4.26
N ASP A 120 -5.51 -2.84 4.68
CA ASP A 120 -4.73 -1.61 4.62
C ASP A 120 -3.54 -1.63 5.60
N GLU A 121 -3.70 -2.25 6.77
CA GLU A 121 -2.60 -2.43 7.73
C GLU A 121 -1.57 -3.43 7.21
N ALA A 122 -2.03 -4.53 6.63
CA ALA A 122 -1.14 -5.49 5.99
C ALA A 122 -0.31 -4.82 4.88
N ALA A 123 -0.96 -4.10 3.97
CA ALA A 123 -0.28 -3.37 2.89
C ALA A 123 0.74 -2.35 3.43
N PHE A 124 0.39 -1.63 4.50
CA PHE A 124 1.29 -0.64 5.11
C PHE A 124 2.53 -1.28 5.75
N VAL A 125 2.38 -2.38 6.47
CA VAL A 125 3.52 -3.08 7.10
C VAL A 125 4.41 -3.76 6.05
N ILE A 126 3.81 -4.32 5.01
CA ILE A 126 4.56 -4.85 3.86
C ILE A 126 5.37 -3.72 3.22
N ALA A 127 4.77 -2.56 2.98
CA ALA A 127 5.49 -1.42 2.42
C ALA A 127 6.64 -0.94 3.30
N ALA A 128 6.44 -0.89 4.63
CA ALA A 128 7.51 -0.55 5.55
C ALA A 128 8.70 -1.51 5.44
N ARG A 129 8.45 -2.84 5.36
CA ARG A 129 9.49 -3.86 5.16
C ARG A 129 10.25 -3.63 3.86
N GLU A 130 9.55 -3.42 2.76
CA GLU A 130 10.18 -3.18 1.44
C GLU A 130 11.00 -1.88 1.40
N LEU A 131 10.66 -0.91 2.24
CA LEU A 131 11.42 0.34 2.42
C LEU A 131 12.55 0.22 3.48
N GLY A 132 12.83 -0.99 3.97
CA GLY A 132 13.94 -1.28 4.88
C GLY A 132 13.61 -1.17 6.37
N PHE A 133 12.33 -1.10 6.73
CA PHE A 133 11.83 -1.15 8.12
C PHE A 133 11.12 -2.49 8.36
N GLU A 134 11.90 -3.51 8.70
CA GLU A 134 11.41 -4.87 8.92
C GLU A 134 10.94 -5.04 10.36
N PHE A 135 9.62 -5.05 10.55
CA PHE A 135 9.02 -5.47 11.81
C PHE A 135 9.11 -7.00 11.92
N TYR A 136 9.68 -7.53 13.01
CA TYR A 136 9.93 -8.99 13.12
C TYR A 136 9.40 -9.62 14.40
N GLU A 137 9.14 -8.83 15.45
CA GLU A 137 8.63 -9.38 16.72
C GLU A 137 7.70 -8.38 17.42
N ARG A 138 6.62 -8.91 18.00
CA ARG A 138 5.75 -8.17 18.91
C ARG A 138 5.31 -9.08 20.04
N THR A 139 5.41 -8.53 21.24
CA THR A 139 4.78 -9.09 22.44
C THR A 139 3.68 -8.12 22.90
N GLN A 140 3.00 -8.46 24.01
CA GLN A 140 2.04 -7.53 24.62
C GLN A 140 2.69 -6.24 25.14
N THR A 141 4.01 -6.22 25.35
CA THR A 141 4.73 -5.10 25.99
C THR A 141 5.94 -4.60 25.21
N SER A 142 6.27 -5.22 24.08
CA SER A 142 7.41 -4.84 23.25
C SER A 142 7.12 -4.98 21.76
N ILE A 143 7.78 -4.14 20.98
CA ILE A 143 7.81 -4.14 19.51
C ILE A 143 9.27 -4.10 19.09
N SER A 144 9.70 -5.03 18.25
CA SER A 144 11.07 -5.11 17.74
C SER A 144 11.07 -5.01 16.21
N LEU A 145 11.96 -4.15 15.70
CA LEU A 145 12.13 -3.92 14.27
C LEU A 145 13.60 -3.81 13.89
N ARG A 146 13.91 -4.16 12.64
CA ARG A 146 15.20 -3.96 12.00
C ARG A 146 15.06 -2.81 11.02
N GLU A 147 15.92 -1.81 11.16
CA GLU A 147 15.95 -0.69 10.23
C GLU A 147 17.37 -0.37 9.80
N LEU A 148 17.53 0.29 8.67
CA LEU A 148 18.83 0.81 8.23
C LEU A 148 19.18 2.05 9.06
N ASP A 149 20.29 2.02 9.82
CA ASP A 149 20.75 3.22 10.53
C ASP A 149 21.29 4.24 9.52
N PRO A 150 20.70 5.45 9.41
CA PRO A 150 21.09 6.43 8.42
C PRO A 150 22.52 6.95 8.60
N ASN A 151 23.12 6.82 9.79
CA ASN A 151 24.48 7.28 10.05
C ASN A 151 25.54 6.26 9.66
N PHE A 152 25.23 4.97 9.79
CA PHE A 152 26.20 3.88 9.62
C PHE A 152 25.95 3.02 8.38
N GLY A 153 24.79 3.16 7.72
CA GLY A 153 24.41 2.36 6.56
C GLY A 153 24.28 0.87 6.86
N LYS A 154 24.06 0.50 8.12
CA LYS A 154 23.93 -0.90 8.57
C LYS A 154 22.55 -1.14 9.14
N LYS A 155 22.03 -2.35 8.94
CA LYS A 155 20.80 -2.80 9.63
C LYS A 155 21.07 -2.87 11.14
N VAL A 156 20.23 -2.23 11.92
CA VAL A 156 20.26 -2.23 13.38
C VAL A 156 18.92 -2.73 13.91
N GLU A 157 18.96 -3.45 15.02
CA GLU A 157 17.76 -3.85 15.74
C GLU A 157 17.37 -2.73 16.71
N ARG A 158 16.07 -2.39 16.74
CA ARG A 158 15.49 -1.45 17.69
C ARG A 158 14.31 -2.09 18.40
N SER A 159 14.29 -1.96 19.72
CA SER A 159 13.18 -2.38 20.57
C SER A 159 12.45 -1.20 21.18
N TYR A 160 11.11 -1.26 21.16
CA TYR A 160 10.24 -0.27 21.78
C TYR A 160 9.37 -0.95 22.82
N LYS A 161 9.28 -0.35 24.02
CA LYS A 161 8.33 -0.82 25.04
C LYS A 161 6.94 -0.28 24.71
N LEU A 162 5.99 -1.17 24.44
CA LEU A 162 4.59 -0.83 24.25
C LEU A 162 3.96 -0.56 25.63
N LEU A 163 3.51 0.67 25.83
CA LEU A 163 2.92 1.11 27.10
C LEU A 163 1.40 1.07 27.06
N ASN A 164 0.81 1.45 25.93
CA ASN A 164 -0.64 1.40 25.75
C ASN A 164 -1.02 1.34 24.27
N VAL A 165 -2.15 0.71 23.98
CA VAL A 165 -2.79 0.71 22.67
C VAL A 165 -4.18 1.35 22.83
N LEU A 166 -4.42 2.40 22.06
CA LEU A 166 -5.71 3.07 21.96
C LEU A 166 -6.37 2.62 20.66
N GLU A 167 -7.11 1.52 20.74
CA GLU A 167 -7.71 0.83 19.61
C GLU A 167 -8.52 1.74 18.70
N PHE A 168 -8.64 1.32 17.44
CA PHE A 168 -9.52 1.97 16.49
C PHE A 168 -10.97 1.94 17.00
N SER A 169 -11.65 3.07 16.87
CA SER A 169 -13.10 3.13 17.05
C SER A 169 -13.74 3.96 15.94
N SER A 170 -14.96 3.62 15.57
CA SER A 170 -15.74 4.35 14.56
C SER A 170 -15.95 5.83 14.93
N SER A 171 -15.98 6.13 16.23
CA SER A 171 -16.08 7.49 16.76
C SER A 171 -14.80 8.29 16.62
N ARG A 172 -13.63 7.67 16.83
CA ARG A 172 -12.31 8.33 16.75
C ARG A 172 -11.75 8.35 15.32
N LYS A 173 -12.11 7.34 14.52
CA LYS A 173 -11.55 7.02 13.19
C LYS A 173 -10.02 7.08 13.13
N ARG A 174 -9.39 6.73 14.24
CA ARG A 174 -7.94 6.64 14.40
C ARG A 174 -7.58 5.62 15.47
N MET A 175 -6.41 5.03 15.30
CA MET A 175 -5.70 4.19 16.26
C MET A 175 -4.48 4.95 16.76
N SER A 176 -4.10 4.77 18.03
CA SER A 176 -2.86 5.34 18.56
C SER A 176 -2.13 4.34 19.44
N VAL A 177 -0.81 4.43 19.49
CA VAL A 177 0.03 3.64 20.41
C VAL A 177 0.95 4.56 21.21
N ILE A 178 1.15 4.23 22.47
CA ILE A 178 2.13 4.90 23.34
C ILE A 178 3.30 3.94 23.50
N VAL A 179 4.48 4.37 23.06
CA VAL A 179 5.71 3.57 23.12
C VAL A 179 6.83 4.34 23.81
N ARG A 180 7.78 3.58 24.39
CA ARG A 180 9.03 4.12 24.92
C ARG A 180 10.19 3.53 24.16
N SER A 181 11.02 4.40 23.58
CA SER A 181 12.28 4.02 22.92
C SER A 181 13.33 3.56 23.93
N GLU A 182 14.38 2.87 23.45
CA GLU A 182 15.55 2.47 24.26
C GLU A 182 16.24 3.65 24.94
N LYS A 183 16.21 4.83 24.32
CA LYS A 183 16.75 6.09 24.88
C LYS A 183 15.84 6.72 25.93
N GLY A 184 14.75 6.06 26.33
CA GLY A 184 13.79 6.54 27.32
C GLY A 184 12.77 7.56 26.82
N LYS A 185 12.87 8.01 25.55
CA LYS A 185 11.92 8.95 24.95
C LYS A 185 10.54 8.29 24.81
N LEU A 186 9.51 8.96 25.32
CA LEU A 186 8.10 8.61 25.12
C LEU A 186 7.61 9.15 23.78
N LEU A 187 6.90 8.31 23.02
CA LEU A 187 6.33 8.64 21.72
C LEU A 187 4.85 8.23 21.70
N LEU A 188 4.00 9.13 21.22
CA LEU A 188 2.62 8.83 20.85
C LEU A 188 2.55 8.81 19.33
N LEU A 189 2.25 7.65 18.75
CA LEU A 189 2.07 7.48 17.31
C LEU A 189 0.60 7.30 17.02
N SER A 190 0.07 7.99 16.00
CA SER A 190 -1.34 7.92 15.63
C SER A 190 -1.49 7.73 14.12
N LYS A 191 -2.35 6.79 13.73
CA LYS A 191 -2.78 6.51 12.36
C LYS A 191 -4.29 6.70 12.29
N GLY A 192 -4.79 7.46 11.32
CA GLY A 192 -6.23 7.67 11.15
C GLY A 192 -6.55 8.45 9.89
N ALA A 193 -7.83 8.76 9.70
CA ALA A 193 -8.27 9.59 8.58
C ALA A 193 -7.69 11.00 8.64
N ASP A 194 -7.38 11.58 7.48
CA ASP A 194 -6.69 12.86 7.33
C ASP A 194 -7.26 13.96 8.23
N ARG A 195 -8.59 14.15 8.21
CA ARG A 195 -9.27 15.18 9.00
C ARG A 195 -9.10 14.97 10.50
N GLU A 196 -9.16 13.72 10.96
CA GLU A 196 -9.07 13.39 12.39
C GLU A 196 -7.65 13.52 12.93
N VAL A 197 -6.65 13.21 12.10
CA VAL A 197 -5.24 13.40 12.46
C VAL A 197 -4.89 14.89 12.43
N THR A 198 -5.35 15.63 11.41
CA THR A 198 -5.08 17.07 11.28
C THR A 198 -5.60 17.86 12.48
N ASN A 199 -6.75 17.48 13.04
CA ASN A 199 -7.36 18.16 14.19
C ASN A 199 -6.53 18.07 15.50
N ILE A 200 -5.60 17.12 15.60
CA ILE A 200 -4.77 16.91 16.80
C ILE A 200 -3.32 17.34 16.59
N VAL A 201 -2.97 17.84 15.41
CA VAL A 201 -1.66 18.41 15.11
C VAL A 201 -1.70 19.89 15.47
N ALA A 202 -0.79 20.33 16.34
CA ALA A 202 -0.55 21.74 16.56
C ALA A 202 0.18 22.32 15.34
N PHE A 203 -0.36 23.40 14.77
CA PHE A 203 0.37 24.22 13.81
C PHE A 203 0.97 25.37 14.59
N ASP A 204 2.31 25.38 14.69
CA ASP A 204 3.07 26.52 15.21
C ASP A 204 3.19 27.63 14.15
#